data_AF-A0A373CZT9-F1
#
_entry.id   AF-A0A373CZT9-F1
#
_cell.length_a   1.000
_cell.length_b   1.000
_cell.length_c   1.000
_cell.angle_alpha   90.00
_cell.angle_beta   90.00
_cell.angle_gamma   90.00
#
_symmetry.space_group_name_H-M   'P 1'
#
loop_
_entity.id
_entity.type
_entity.pdbx_description
1 polymer ?
#
loop_
_entity_poly.entity_id
_entity_poly.type
_entity_poly.pdbx_seq_one_letter_code
_entity_poly.pdbx_strand_id
1 'polypeptide(L)'
;MMKEVYIKLVDGTEKTLMADLEITNDAVKIITADGSGATIYKKFISDLRVTTRYDDPIPRCGDILPSHITPWDAPAPRYKEGR
;
A
#
# COMPACT_ATOMS: atom_id res chain seq x y z
N MET A 1 16.69 8.37 2.91
CA MET A 1 16.88 7.06 3.59
C MET A 1 16.46 5.99 2.61
N MET A 2 17.32 5.00 2.33
CA MET A 2 17.01 3.98 1.32
C MET A 2 15.81 3.14 1.71
N LYS A 3 14.91 2.92 0.75
CA LYS A 3 13.68 2.15 0.90
C LYS A 3 13.73 0.94 -0.04
N GLU A 4 13.01 -0.12 0.31
CA GLU A 4 12.78 -1.22 -0.61
C GLU A 4 11.68 -0.79 -1.59
N VAL A 5 12.02 -0.75 -2.87
CA VAL A 5 11.16 -0.24 -3.94
C VAL A 5 10.80 -1.38 -4.87
N TYR A 6 9.52 -1.65 -5.01
CA TYR A 6 8.97 -2.51 -6.05
C TYR A 6 8.29 -1.65 -7.12
N ILE A 7 8.65 -1.89 -8.38
CA ILE A 7 8.07 -1.24 -9.55
C ILE A 7 7.64 -2.32 -10.54
N LYS A 8 6.38 -2.22 -10.97
CA LYS A 8 5.86 -2.92 -12.13
C LYS A 8 5.57 -1.94 -13.24
N LEU A 9 6.11 -2.22 -14.42
CA LEU A 9 5.89 -1.45 -15.62
C LEU A 9 4.69 -2.00 -16.40
N VAL A 10 4.13 -1.16 -17.27
CA VAL A 10 2.98 -1.50 -18.13
C VAL A 10 3.26 -2.63 -19.12
N ASP A 11 4.54 -2.88 -19.45
CA ASP A 11 4.97 -4.00 -20.30
C ASP A 11 5.05 -5.34 -19.53
N GLY A 12 4.76 -5.33 -18.22
CA GLY A 12 4.85 -6.49 -17.35
C GLY A 12 6.22 -6.67 -16.68
N THR A 13 7.19 -5.80 -16.95
CA THR A 13 8.51 -5.85 -16.31
C THR A 13 8.39 -5.50 -14.83
N GLU A 14 8.93 -6.37 -13.97
CA GLU A 14 8.93 -6.20 -12.52
C GLU A 14 10.37 -6.04 -12.00
N LYS A 15 10.58 -5.08 -11.11
CA LYS A 15 11.87 -4.87 -10.44
C LYS A 15 11.67 -4.52 -8.97
N THR A 16 12.48 -5.15 -8.11
CA THR A 16 12.62 -4.79 -6.70
C THR A 16 14.04 -4.36 -6.44
N LEU A 17 14.26 -3.20 -5.81
CA LEU A 17 15.60 -2.72 -5.46
C LEU A 17 15.60 -1.82 -4.23
N MET A 18 16.77 -1.66 -3.61
CA MET A 18 16.98 -0.69 -2.53
C MET A 18 17.40 0.66 -3.12
N ALA A 19 16.56 1.67 -2.96
CA ALA A 19 16.82 3.01 -3.49
C ALA A 19 16.12 4.10 -2.67
N ASP A 20 16.62 5.32 -2.76
CA ASP A 20 15.84 6.50 -2.44
C ASP A 20 14.94 6.87 -3.63
N LEU A 21 13.83 7.53 -3.34
CA LEU A 21 12.80 7.85 -4.33
C LEU A 21 12.37 9.30 -4.22
N GLU A 22 12.33 9.97 -5.36
CA GLU A 22 11.68 11.27 -5.50
C GLU A 22 10.49 11.12 -6.45
N ILE A 23 9.28 11.30 -5.92
CA ILE A 23 8.05 11.25 -6.71
C ILE A 23 7.67 12.67 -7.08
N THR A 24 7.67 12.97 -8.37
CA THR A 24 7.16 14.24 -8.91
C THR A 24 5.75 14.05 -9.44
N ASN A 25 5.15 15.08 -10.06
CA ASN A 25 3.81 14.96 -10.62
C ASN A 25 3.77 13.91 -11.76
N ASP A 26 4.76 13.93 -12.65
CA ASP A 26 4.77 13.10 -13.87
C ASP A 26 5.70 11.88 -13.82
N ALA A 27 6.62 11.83 -12.86
CA ALA A 27 7.68 10.82 -12.84
C ALA A 27 8.06 10.35 -11.44
N VAL A 28 8.78 9.24 -11.41
CA VAL A 28 9.43 8.67 -10.23
C VAL A 28 10.92 8.60 -10.53
N LYS A 29 11.72 9.30 -9.73
CA LYS A 29 13.18 9.20 -9.77
C LYS A 29 13.64 8.22 -8.71
N ILE A 30 14.51 7.33 -9.10
CA ILE A 30 15.08 6.26 -8.27
C ILE A 30 16.57 6.57 -8.16
N ILE A 31 17.09 6.61 -6.94
CA ILE A 31 18.49 6.94 -6.64
C ILE A 31 19.06 5.79 -5.81
N THR A 32 20.01 5.04 -6.37
CA THR A 32 20.65 3.89 -5.72
C THR A 32 21.89 4.31 -4.91
N ALA A 33 22.40 3.38 -4.10
CA ALA A 33 23.50 3.63 -3.16
C ALA A 33 24.84 3.99 -3.80
N ASP A 34 25.06 3.51 -5.02
CA ASP A 34 26.20 3.82 -5.87
C ASP A 34 26.12 5.22 -6.49
N GLY A 35 25.03 5.97 -6.22
CA GLY A 35 24.79 7.29 -6.81
C GLY A 35 24.26 7.21 -8.25
N SER A 36 24.06 6.02 -8.80
CA SER A 36 23.34 5.87 -10.06
C SER A 36 21.84 6.10 -9.84
N GLY A 37 21.13 6.44 -10.92
CA GLY A 37 19.72 6.74 -10.80
C GLY A 37 18.99 6.64 -12.12
N ALA A 38 17.68 6.39 -12.04
CA ALA A 38 16.81 6.27 -13.19
C ALA A 38 15.54 7.10 -12.96
N THR A 39 15.07 7.76 -14.01
CA THR A 39 13.77 8.45 -13.99
C THR A 39 12.78 7.65 -14.82
N ILE A 40 11.66 7.27 -14.22
CA ILE A 40 10.58 6.53 -14.87
C ILE A 40 9.32 7.39 -14.86
N TYR A 41 8.75 7.66 -16.04
CA TYR A 41 7.49 8.39 -16.14
C TYR A 41 6.33 7.53 -15.66
N LYS A 42 5.40 8.12 -14.90
CA LYS A 42 4.26 7.41 -14.31
C LYS A 42 3.37 6.73 -15.34
N LYS A 43 3.29 7.27 -16.57
CA LYS A 43 2.55 6.65 -17.68
C LYS A 43 3.03 5.23 -18.04
N PHE A 44 4.25 4.87 -17.64
CA PHE A 44 4.83 3.54 -17.86
C PHE A 44 4.81 2.66 -16.63
N ILE A 45 4.35 3.17 -15.49
CA ILE A 45 4.29 2.44 -14.22
C ILE A 45 2.86 1.93 -14.03
N SER A 46 2.69 0.63 -13.90
CA SER A 46 1.39 0.03 -13.57
C SER A 46 1.20 -0.15 -12.07
N ASP A 47 2.26 -0.44 -11.32
CA ASP A 47 2.22 -0.57 -9.86
C ASP A 47 3.54 -0.07 -9.25
N LEU A 48 3.46 0.65 -8.13
CA LEU A 48 4.61 1.14 -7.36
C LEU A 48 4.36 0.87 -5.88
N ARG A 49 5.27 0.13 -5.24
CA ARG A 49 5.22 -0.11 -3.78
C ARG A 49 6.54 0.28 -3.17
N VAL A 50 6.47 0.97 -2.04
CA VAL A 50 7.64 1.46 -1.32
C VAL A 50 7.53 0.99 0.12
N THR A 51 8.48 0.18 0.55
CA THR A 51 8.54 -0.36 1.91
C THR A 51 9.72 0.28 2.62
N THR A 52 9.44 1.14 3.59
CA THR A 52 10.42 1.58 4.58
C THR A 52 10.59 0.48 5.61
N ARG A 53 11.74 -0.21 5.58
CA ARG A 53 12.15 -1.00 6.74
C ARG A 53 12.56 -0.02 7.84
N TYR A 54 11.58 0.35 8.66
CA TYR A 54 11.61 0.96 10.00
C TYR A 54 10.56 2.09 10.12
N ASP A 55 9.68 1.89 11.11
CA ASP A 55 8.59 2.74 11.59
C ASP A 55 7.40 2.97 10.64
N ASP A 56 6.77 1.87 10.23
CA ASP A 56 5.32 1.81 10.46
C ASP A 56 5.12 0.74 11.53
N PRO A 57 4.45 1.02 12.66
CA PRO A 57 3.88 -0.07 13.41
C PRO A 57 3.04 -0.83 12.38
N ILE A 58 3.35 -2.11 12.19
CA ILE A 58 2.31 -3.07 11.77
C ILE A 58 1.07 -2.60 12.51
N PRO A 59 -0.06 -2.24 11.87
CA PRO A 59 -1.28 -2.11 12.62
C PRO A 59 -1.42 -3.49 13.27
N ARG A 60 -1.07 -3.58 14.56
CA ARG A 60 -1.33 -4.76 15.34
C ARG A 60 -2.84 -4.82 15.29
N CYS A 61 -3.33 -5.66 14.39
CA CYS A 61 -4.66 -6.20 14.42
C CYS A 61 -4.79 -6.77 15.85
N GLY A 62 -5.34 -5.97 16.75
CA GLY A 62 -4.97 -6.01 18.18
C GLY A 62 -5.48 -4.83 19.00
N ASP A 63 -5.83 -3.69 18.36
CA ASP A 63 -6.76 -2.70 18.94
C ASP A 63 -8.19 -2.88 18.38
N ILE A 64 -8.55 -4.11 18.02
CA ILE A 64 -9.94 -4.54 18.06
C ILE A 64 -10.20 -4.91 19.51
N LEU A 65 -10.65 -3.94 20.30
CA LEU A 65 -11.52 -4.23 21.44
C LEU A 65 -12.60 -5.23 20.95
N PRO A 66 -12.85 -6.33 21.67
CA PRO A 66 -13.78 -7.34 21.22
C PRO A 66 -15.19 -6.77 21.33
N SER A 67 -15.71 -6.24 20.22
CA SER A 67 -17.14 -6.05 20.02
C SER A 67 -17.39 -6.09 18.52
N HIS A 68 -17.32 -7.31 18.03
CA HIS A 68 -17.77 -7.76 16.73
C HIS A 68 -19.27 -7.47 16.60
N ILE A 69 -19.64 -6.26 16.19
CA ILE A 69 -21.01 -5.96 15.78
C ILE A 69 -20.90 -5.16 14.49
N THR A 70 -21.08 -5.85 13.36
CA THR A 70 -21.37 -5.15 12.12
C THR A 70 -22.77 -4.51 12.24
N PRO A 71 -23.05 -3.37 11.60
CA PRO A 71 -24.41 -2.78 11.61
C PRO A 71 -25.48 -3.72 11.02
N TRP A 72 -25.04 -4.79 10.34
CA TRP A 72 -25.85 -5.80 9.70
C TRP A 72 -26.10 -7.04 10.59
N ASP A 73 -25.48 -7.12 11.77
CA ASP A 73 -25.70 -8.17 12.78
C ASP A 73 -26.95 -7.94 13.64
N ALA A 74 -27.67 -6.83 13.44
CA ALA A 74 -28.97 -6.65 14.07
C ALA A 74 -29.99 -7.58 13.38
N PRO A 75 -30.55 -8.60 14.06
CA PRO A 75 -31.61 -9.40 13.48
C PRO A 75 -32.78 -8.47 13.14
N ALA A 76 -33.28 -8.57 11.90
CA ALA A 76 -34.45 -7.83 11.44
C ALA A 76 -35.58 -7.93 12.48
N PRO A 77 -36.30 -6.83 12.77
CA PRO A 77 -37.39 -6.85 13.74
C PRO A 77 -38.41 -7.88 13.29
N ARG A 78 -38.47 -9.01 14.02
CA ARG A 78 -39.55 -9.98 13.85
C ARG A 78 -40.82 -9.31 14.32
N TYR A 79 -41.61 -8.80 13.38
CA TYR A 79 -43.03 -8.57 13.56
C TYR A 79 -43.62 -9.82 14.24
N LYS A 80 -44.04 -9.68 15.50
CA LYS A 80 -44.88 -10.70 16.13
C LYS A 80 -46.29 -10.47 15.60
N GLU A 81 -46.66 -11.31 14.65
CA GLU A 81 -48.04 -11.61 14.29
C GLU A 81 -48.73 -12.35 15.44
N GLY A 82 -49.89 -11.85 15.89
CA GLY A 82 -50.85 -12.53 16.77
C GLY A 82 -50.48 -12.52 18.27
N ARG A 83 -51.35 -12.12 19.20
CA ARG A 83 -52.80 -12.32 19.26
C ARG A 83 -53.45 -11.28 20.17
#